data_AF-H3GXB5-F1
#
_entry.id   AF-H3GXB5-F1
#
_cell.length_a   1.000
_cell.length_b   1.000
_cell.length_c   1.000
_cell.angle_alpha   90.00
_cell.angle_beta   90.00
_cell.angle_gamma   90.00
#
_symmetry.space_group_name_H-M   'P 1'
#
loop_
_entity.id
_entity.type
_entity.pdbx_description
1 polymer ?
#
loop_
_entity_poly.entity_id
_entity_poly.type
_entity_poly.pdbx_seq_one_letter_code
_entity_poly.pdbx_strand_id
1 'polypeptide(L)'
;MGLRGLVDSPMDQSENLALLARIERQLRVDSKAEDVSFDAWAPPSAQTARELWALVLDVVFAPLWLRVKAAELLSVCCDNVEDVEIVRINASEMHKLRAVVSSTCQALEELDASDTKQAAQLFVWLGFLERVLLATHSDQCALVFQNSMYAGMLTKMLRLLSVCSTKVFAATTVCLGLFHSHEHKCGRSVLVGEVLHDMKDGREHLSGALLHVINSCGCPCPNERLVHLWNALKLFGDILADETASALVFLNDFKVLIDLVIRDSTDLPQEDTTRLKYMELLECVLDSPLYLQAQMYRKRELWSLLESLLDAGAEEDSIMPKEVMDKIKQILVNYIDLLD
;
A
#
# COMPACT_ATOMS: atom_id res chain seq x y z
N MET A 1 -2.50 36.92 -41.69
CA MET A 1 -3.72 36.07 -41.72
C MET A 1 -3.61 35.11 -40.56
N GLY A 2 -4.60 35.13 -39.68
CA GLY A 2 -4.49 34.61 -38.31
C GLY A 2 -4.56 33.10 -38.18
N LEU A 3 -3.73 32.58 -37.30
CA LEU A 3 -3.93 31.33 -36.57
C LEU A 3 -5.03 31.57 -35.53
N ARG A 4 -6.19 30.94 -35.71
CA ARG A 4 -7.27 30.88 -34.70
C ARG A 4 -7.76 29.44 -34.59
N GLY A 5 -7.62 28.88 -33.39
CA GLY A 5 -8.60 27.97 -32.80
C GLY A 5 -8.45 26.48 -33.11
N LEU A 6 -7.48 25.83 -32.46
CA LEU A 6 -7.79 24.58 -31.77
C LEU A 6 -8.77 24.93 -30.64
N VAL A 7 -10.01 24.49 -30.76
CA VAL A 7 -10.95 24.40 -29.63
C VAL A 7 -11.25 22.92 -29.52
N ASP A 8 -10.58 22.26 -28.57
CA ASP A 8 -10.96 20.94 -28.09
C ASP A 8 -12.42 21.04 -27.63
N SER A 9 -13.33 20.40 -28.37
CA SER A 9 -14.69 20.21 -27.89
C SER A 9 -14.60 19.36 -26.63
N PRO A 10 -15.20 19.77 -25.49
CA PRO A 10 -15.22 18.93 -24.31
C PRO A 10 -15.85 17.59 -24.69
N MET A 11 -15.14 16.49 -24.39
CA MET A 11 -15.65 15.13 -24.54
C MET A 11 -17.04 15.08 -23.90
N ASP A 12 -18.06 14.67 -24.65
CA ASP A 12 -19.43 14.59 -24.11
C ASP A 12 -19.47 13.60 -22.95
N GLN A 13 -19.56 14.11 -21.72
CA GLN A 13 -19.62 13.32 -20.50
C GLN A 13 -21.06 12.91 -20.15
N SER A 14 -22.04 13.26 -20.98
CA SER A 14 -23.47 13.08 -20.65
C SER A 14 -23.83 11.62 -20.39
N GLU A 15 -23.24 10.69 -21.15
CA GLU A 15 -23.44 9.25 -20.94
C GLU A 15 -22.85 8.76 -19.62
N ASN A 16 -21.61 9.16 -19.30
CA ASN A 16 -20.93 8.81 -18.04
C ASN A 16 -21.67 9.38 -16.83
N LEU A 17 -22.17 10.62 -16.93
CA LEU A 17 -22.97 11.26 -15.88
C LEU A 17 -24.33 10.58 -15.70
N ALA A 18 -24.99 10.22 -16.79
CA ALA A 18 -26.25 9.47 -16.73
C ALA A 18 -26.07 8.10 -16.08
N LEU A 19 -24.96 7.41 -16.39
CA LEU A 19 -24.61 6.12 -15.81
C LEU A 19 -24.27 6.23 -14.32
N LEU A 20 -23.42 7.19 -13.92
CA LEU A 20 -23.13 7.45 -12.50
C LEU A 20 -24.40 7.79 -11.72
N ALA A 21 -25.26 8.66 -12.27
CA ALA A 21 -26.53 9.01 -11.63
C ALA A 21 -27.49 7.81 -11.55
N ARG A 22 -27.42 6.86 -12.48
CA ARG A 22 -28.19 5.62 -12.44
C ARG A 22 -27.67 4.71 -11.33
N ILE A 23 -26.36 4.48 -11.27
CA ILE A 23 -25.71 3.64 -10.26
C ILE A 23 -25.91 4.25 -8.87
N GLU A 24 -25.70 5.55 -8.69
CA GLU A 24 -25.94 6.25 -7.43
C GLU A 24 -27.40 6.14 -7.01
N ARG A 25 -28.36 6.21 -7.94
CA ARG A 25 -29.77 5.97 -7.63
C ARG A 25 -30.04 4.52 -7.23
N GLN A 26 -29.43 3.54 -7.88
CA GLN A 26 -29.57 2.14 -7.49
C GLN A 26 -29.05 1.92 -6.05
N LEU A 27 -27.84 2.40 -5.76
CA LEU A 27 -27.24 2.33 -4.42
C LEU A 27 -28.07 3.08 -3.35
N ARG A 28 -28.76 4.18 -3.71
CA ARG A 28 -29.63 4.93 -2.78
C ARG A 28 -31.05 4.36 -2.64
N VAL A 29 -31.63 3.77 -3.68
CA VAL A 29 -32.99 3.19 -3.65
C VAL A 29 -32.99 1.92 -2.80
N ASP A 30 -31.91 1.14 -2.88
CA ASP A 30 -31.70 -0.03 -2.02
C ASP A 30 -31.47 0.36 -0.54
N SER A 31 -31.24 1.65 -0.24
CA SER A 31 -31.11 2.18 1.12
C SER A 31 -32.44 2.68 1.73
N LYS A 32 -33.52 2.77 0.95
CA LYS A 32 -34.81 3.34 1.40
C LYS A 32 -35.95 2.31 1.47
N ALA A 33 -35.66 1.04 1.21
CA ALA A 33 -36.69 0.00 1.16
C ALA A 33 -37.04 -0.62 2.53
N GLU A 34 -36.34 -0.31 3.63
CA GLU A 34 -36.68 -0.85 4.95
C GLU A 34 -36.67 0.22 6.04
N ASP A 35 -37.87 0.62 6.44
CA ASP A 35 -38.17 1.37 7.65
C ASP A 35 -38.17 0.40 8.86
N VAL A 36 -37.12 -0.42 9.02
CA VAL A 36 -36.84 -1.25 10.21
C VAL A 36 -35.33 -1.52 10.29
N SER A 37 -34.67 -0.98 11.33
CA SER A 37 -33.28 -1.25 11.75
C SER A 37 -32.14 -0.64 10.91
N PHE A 38 -31.26 0.11 11.59
CA PHE A 38 -29.87 0.34 11.17
C PHE A 38 -29.17 -1.03 10.98
N ASP A 39 -28.36 -1.17 9.92
CA ASP A 39 -27.43 -2.29 9.59
C ASP A 39 -27.77 -3.27 8.46
N ALA A 40 -28.65 -2.96 7.50
CA ALA A 40 -28.78 -3.80 6.29
C ALA A 40 -28.77 -2.99 4.99
N TRP A 41 -27.57 -2.79 4.41
CA TRP A 41 -27.45 -2.43 3.00
C TRP A 41 -27.64 -3.72 2.17
N ALA A 42 -28.52 -3.72 1.16
CA ALA A 42 -28.59 -4.83 0.23
C ALA A 42 -27.30 -4.87 -0.62
N PRO A 43 -26.61 -6.02 -0.74
CA PRO A 43 -25.32 -6.09 -1.42
C PRO A 43 -25.50 -5.76 -2.91
N PRO A 44 -24.74 -4.79 -3.47
CA PRO A 44 -24.82 -4.47 -4.88
C PRO A 44 -24.50 -5.71 -5.73
N SER A 45 -25.24 -5.90 -6.82
CA SER A 45 -25.00 -7.05 -7.70
C SER A 45 -23.57 -7.02 -8.24
N ALA A 46 -22.94 -8.19 -8.40
CA ALA A 46 -21.60 -8.30 -9.01
C ALA A 46 -21.52 -7.60 -10.38
N GLN A 47 -22.64 -7.56 -11.12
CA GLN A 47 -22.75 -6.85 -12.38
C GLN A 47 -22.63 -5.32 -12.21
N THR A 48 -23.27 -4.75 -11.18
CA THR A 48 -23.15 -3.31 -10.85
C THR A 48 -21.71 -2.95 -10.50
N ALA A 49 -21.02 -3.81 -9.74
CA ALA A 49 -19.63 -3.59 -9.38
C ALA A 49 -18.69 -3.64 -10.61
N ARG A 50 -18.91 -4.59 -11.53
CA ARG A 50 -18.17 -4.65 -12.81
C ARG A 50 -18.42 -3.43 -13.69
N GLU A 51 -19.68 -3.01 -13.85
CA GLU A 51 -20.04 -1.81 -14.64
C GLU A 51 -19.39 -0.55 -14.06
N LEU A 52 -19.38 -0.42 -12.74
CA LEU A 52 -18.78 0.71 -12.07
C LEU A 52 -17.24 0.68 -12.19
N TRP A 53 -16.63 -0.50 -12.11
CA TRP A 53 -15.20 -0.62 -12.32
C TRP A 53 -14.77 -0.22 -13.75
N ALA A 54 -15.49 -0.71 -14.77
CA ALA A 54 -15.27 -0.32 -16.15
C ALA A 54 -15.43 1.21 -16.32
N LEU A 55 -16.49 1.76 -15.73
CA LEU A 55 -16.75 3.20 -15.76
C LEU A 55 -15.63 4.01 -15.11
N VAL A 56 -15.15 3.61 -13.93
CA VAL A 56 -14.04 4.32 -13.24
C VAL A 56 -12.79 4.32 -14.12
N LEU A 57 -12.50 3.20 -14.77
CA LEU A 57 -11.38 3.08 -15.71
C LEU A 57 -11.58 3.87 -17.01
N ASP A 58 -12.81 4.10 -17.44
CA ASP A 58 -13.12 4.86 -18.65
C ASP A 58 -13.15 6.38 -18.39
N VAL A 59 -13.53 6.80 -17.17
CA VAL A 59 -13.54 8.22 -16.77
C VAL A 59 -12.18 8.74 -16.31
N VAL A 60 -11.10 7.96 -16.39
CA VAL A 60 -9.73 8.41 -16.04
C VAL A 60 -9.25 9.62 -16.85
N PHE A 61 -9.90 9.91 -17.98
CA PHE A 61 -9.65 11.10 -18.82
C PHE A 61 -10.62 12.26 -18.56
N ALA A 62 -11.59 12.08 -17.66
CA ALA A 62 -12.60 13.08 -17.33
C ALA A 62 -12.09 14.07 -16.25
N PRO A 63 -12.82 15.16 -15.96
CA PRO A 63 -12.47 16.08 -14.88
C PRO A 63 -12.26 15.38 -13.53
N LEU A 64 -11.35 15.89 -12.69
CA LEU A 64 -10.95 15.25 -11.42
C LEU A 64 -12.15 14.93 -10.50
N TRP A 65 -13.10 15.85 -10.37
CA TRP A 65 -14.28 15.65 -9.54
C TRP A 65 -15.12 14.44 -9.98
N LEU A 66 -15.18 14.15 -11.29
CA LEU A 66 -15.94 13.02 -11.83
C LEU A 66 -15.25 11.70 -11.52
N ARG A 67 -13.92 11.68 -11.69
CA ARG A 67 -13.06 10.54 -11.33
C ARG A 67 -13.17 10.18 -9.85
N VAL A 68 -13.05 11.18 -8.99
CA VAL A 68 -13.21 11.01 -7.54
C VAL A 68 -14.61 10.52 -7.19
N LYS A 69 -15.66 11.06 -7.84
CA LYS A 69 -17.03 10.61 -7.59
C LYS A 69 -17.25 9.15 -8.00
N ALA A 70 -16.69 8.75 -9.13
CA ALA A 70 -16.74 7.35 -9.58
C ALA A 70 -16.00 6.42 -8.60
N ALA A 71 -14.80 6.81 -8.14
CA ALA A 71 -14.04 6.09 -7.13
C ALA A 71 -14.78 5.98 -5.78
N GLU A 72 -15.50 7.03 -5.37
CA GLU A 72 -16.32 7.03 -4.15
C GLU A 72 -17.42 5.97 -4.23
N LEU A 73 -18.19 5.97 -5.33
CA LEU A 73 -19.24 4.98 -5.55
C LEU A 73 -18.66 3.56 -5.59
N LEU A 74 -17.47 3.41 -6.17
CA LEU A 74 -16.81 2.10 -6.25
C LEU A 74 -16.41 1.59 -4.88
N SER A 75 -15.87 2.45 -4.01
CA SER A 75 -15.57 2.07 -2.62
C SER A 75 -16.82 1.58 -1.91
N VAL A 76 -17.94 2.31 -2.04
CA VAL A 76 -19.23 1.90 -1.47
C VAL A 76 -19.65 0.54 -2.01
N CYS A 77 -19.50 0.25 -3.30
CA CYS A 77 -19.85 -1.08 -3.83
C CYS A 77 -18.97 -2.20 -3.26
N CYS A 78 -17.66 -1.97 -3.17
CA CYS A 78 -16.70 -2.98 -2.71
C CYS A 78 -16.82 -3.31 -1.23
N ASP A 79 -17.20 -2.35 -0.38
CA ASP A 79 -17.31 -2.57 1.06
C ASP A 79 -18.51 -3.48 1.43
N ASN A 80 -19.40 -3.77 0.48
CA ASN A 80 -20.66 -4.51 0.70
C ASN A 80 -20.75 -5.86 -0.02
N VAL A 81 -19.72 -6.24 -0.76
CA VAL A 81 -19.76 -7.44 -1.60
C VAL A 81 -18.50 -8.25 -1.32
N GLU A 82 -18.69 -9.41 -0.70
CA GLU A 82 -17.61 -10.32 -0.31
C GLU A 82 -16.83 -10.90 -1.52
N ASP A 83 -17.40 -10.84 -2.72
CA ASP A 83 -16.83 -11.38 -3.96
C ASP A 83 -17.03 -10.42 -5.15
N VAL A 84 -16.50 -9.19 -5.07
CA VAL A 84 -16.41 -8.36 -6.27
C VAL A 84 -15.37 -8.97 -7.21
N GLU A 85 -15.80 -9.52 -8.34
CA GLU A 85 -14.89 -9.80 -9.45
C GLU A 85 -14.24 -8.48 -9.89
N ILE A 86 -13.04 -8.22 -9.39
CA ILE A 86 -12.27 -7.03 -9.74
C ILE A 86 -11.85 -7.17 -11.20
N VAL A 87 -12.22 -6.21 -12.04
CA VAL A 87 -11.83 -6.25 -13.45
C VAL A 87 -10.34 -5.93 -13.55
N ARG A 88 -9.55 -6.93 -13.90
CA ARG A 88 -8.11 -6.79 -14.08
C ARG A 88 -7.82 -5.95 -15.32
N ILE A 89 -6.80 -5.10 -15.23
CA ILE A 89 -6.29 -4.39 -16.40
C ILE A 89 -5.45 -5.39 -17.22
N ASN A 90 -5.88 -5.64 -18.45
CA ASN A 90 -5.22 -6.58 -19.35
C ASN A 90 -4.16 -5.87 -20.20
N ALA A 91 -3.33 -6.64 -20.93
CA ALA A 91 -2.30 -6.09 -21.82
C ALA A 91 -2.83 -5.14 -22.90
N SER A 92 -4.09 -5.31 -23.35
CA SER A 92 -4.75 -4.39 -24.29
C SER A 92 -5.14 -3.05 -23.66
N GLU A 93 -5.17 -2.96 -22.33
CA GLU A 93 -5.68 -1.84 -21.55
C GLU A 93 -4.59 -1.10 -20.78
N MET A 94 -3.31 -1.33 -21.09
CA MET A 94 -2.17 -0.66 -20.42
C MET A 94 -2.23 0.87 -20.47
N HIS A 95 -2.89 1.45 -21.48
CA HIS A 95 -3.12 2.89 -21.56
C HIS A 95 -3.95 3.42 -20.39
N LYS A 96 -4.86 2.59 -19.84
CA LYS A 96 -5.66 2.91 -18.65
C LYS A 96 -4.78 2.97 -17.40
N LEU A 97 -3.83 2.04 -17.22
CA LEU A 97 -2.89 2.08 -16.09
C LEU A 97 -2.00 3.35 -16.12
N ARG A 98 -1.54 3.75 -17.30
CA ARG A 98 -0.82 5.03 -17.48
C ARG A 98 -1.70 6.23 -17.13
N ALA A 99 -2.98 6.19 -17.54
CA ALA A 99 -3.94 7.24 -17.22
C ALA A 99 -4.25 7.28 -15.72
N VAL A 100 -4.28 6.14 -15.02
CA VAL A 100 -4.39 6.08 -13.55
C VAL A 100 -3.18 6.75 -12.90
N VAL A 101 -1.95 6.46 -13.33
CA VAL A 101 -0.74 7.16 -12.83
C VAL A 101 -0.80 8.67 -13.08
N SER A 102 -1.18 9.08 -14.29
CA SER A 102 -1.36 10.51 -14.62
C SER A 102 -2.45 11.17 -13.77
N SER A 103 -3.56 10.47 -13.53
CA SER A 103 -4.67 10.94 -12.71
C SER A 103 -4.29 11.05 -11.25
N THR A 104 -3.45 10.13 -10.75
CA THR A 104 -2.88 10.21 -9.41
C THR A 104 -1.96 11.40 -9.27
N CYS A 105 -1.07 11.68 -10.24
CA CYS A 105 -0.28 12.92 -10.23
C CYS A 105 -1.17 14.16 -10.11
N GLN A 106 -2.23 14.23 -10.91
CA GLN A 106 -3.15 15.36 -10.90
C GLN A 106 -3.91 15.47 -9.57
N ALA A 107 -4.40 14.36 -9.02
CA ALA A 107 -5.08 14.35 -7.73
C ALA A 107 -4.17 14.87 -6.60
N LEU A 108 -2.89 14.47 -6.61
CA LEU A 108 -1.87 14.91 -5.65
C LEU A 108 -1.47 16.38 -5.82
N GLU A 109 -1.69 16.98 -6.99
CA GLU A 109 -1.39 18.39 -7.27
C GLU A 109 -2.57 19.33 -7.00
N GLU A 110 -3.79 18.88 -7.31
CA GLU A 110 -4.99 19.72 -7.27
C GLU A 110 -5.75 19.66 -5.94
N LEU A 111 -5.61 18.57 -5.17
CA LEU A 111 -6.31 18.40 -3.90
C LEU A 111 -5.43 18.79 -2.72
N ASP A 112 -5.96 19.66 -1.86
CA ASP A 112 -5.31 20.07 -0.62
C ASP A 112 -5.52 19.02 0.49
N ALA A 113 -4.44 18.37 0.91
CA ALA A 113 -4.46 17.36 1.95
C ALA A 113 -4.69 17.92 3.37
N SER A 114 -4.60 19.25 3.54
CA SER A 114 -4.88 19.95 4.80
C SER A 114 -6.37 20.35 4.93
N ASP A 115 -7.09 20.47 3.81
CA ASP A 115 -8.54 20.68 3.82
C ASP A 115 -9.27 19.35 4.04
N THR A 116 -10.15 19.30 5.03
CA THR A 116 -10.85 18.07 5.42
C THR A 116 -11.64 17.43 4.28
N LYS A 117 -12.29 18.22 3.41
CA LYS A 117 -13.11 17.68 2.32
C LYS A 117 -12.23 17.14 1.20
N GLN A 118 -11.18 17.87 0.83
CA GLN A 118 -10.24 17.45 -0.21
C GLN A 118 -9.36 16.29 0.25
N ALA A 119 -8.99 16.23 1.52
CA ALA A 119 -8.32 15.07 2.12
C ALA A 119 -9.20 13.80 2.06
N ALA A 120 -10.51 13.93 2.25
CA ALA A 120 -11.43 12.80 2.07
C ALA A 120 -11.49 12.34 0.60
N GLN A 121 -11.44 13.27 -0.36
CA GLN A 121 -11.36 12.96 -1.79
C GLN A 121 -10.05 12.27 -2.16
N LEU A 122 -8.92 12.73 -1.62
CA LEU A 122 -7.62 12.07 -1.77
C LEU A 122 -7.64 10.65 -1.21
N PHE A 123 -8.21 10.46 -0.01
CA PHE A 123 -8.34 9.14 0.60
C PHE A 123 -9.14 8.18 -0.28
N VAL A 124 -10.27 8.64 -0.83
CA VAL A 124 -11.08 7.85 -1.79
C VAL A 124 -10.27 7.51 -3.04
N TRP A 125 -9.53 8.46 -3.60
CA TRP A 125 -8.71 8.22 -4.78
C TRP A 125 -7.58 7.21 -4.52
N LEU A 126 -6.90 7.31 -3.38
CA LEU A 126 -5.86 6.37 -2.99
C LEU A 126 -6.43 4.96 -2.74
N GLY A 127 -7.62 4.85 -2.16
CA GLY A 127 -8.31 3.56 -2.02
C GLY A 127 -8.73 2.95 -3.38
N PHE A 128 -9.01 3.77 -4.39
CA PHE A 128 -9.18 3.27 -5.76
C PHE A 128 -7.85 2.79 -6.35
N LEU A 129 -6.77 3.57 -6.17
CA LEU A 129 -5.44 3.21 -6.65
C LEU A 129 -4.95 1.88 -6.05
N GLU A 130 -5.12 1.70 -4.74
CA GLU A 130 -4.85 0.45 -4.02
C GLU A 130 -5.53 -0.75 -4.70
N ARG A 131 -6.85 -0.65 -4.95
CA ARG A 131 -7.62 -1.71 -5.60
C ARG A 131 -7.12 -2.00 -7.02
N VAL A 132 -6.75 -0.97 -7.78
CA VAL A 132 -6.17 -1.15 -9.13
C VAL A 132 -4.87 -1.93 -9.04
N LEU A 133 -3.99 -1.62 -8.08
CA LEU A 133 -2.71 -2.32 -7.90
C LEU A 133 -2.94 -3.77 -7.48
N LEU A 134 -3.80 -4.02 -6.50
CA LEU A 134 -4.14 -5.38 -6.06
C LEU A 134 -4.71 -6.26 -7.18
N ALA A 135 -5.46 -5.67 -8.11
CA ALA A 135 -6.07 -6.40 -9.23
C ALA A 135 -5.16 -6.59 -10.44
N THR A 136 -4.10 -5.79 -10.56
CA THR A 136 -3.26 -5.75 -11.77
C THR A 136 -2.05 -6.68 -11.62
N HIS A 137 -1.76 -7.48 -12.64
CA HIS A 137 -0.55 -8.31 -12.63
C HIS A 137 0.71 -7.46 -12.81
N SER A 138 1.81 -7.88 -12.19
CA SER A 138 3.03 -7.05 -12.15
C SER A 138 3.67 -6.82 -13.52
N ASP A 139 3.57 -7.80 -14.42
CA ASP A 139 4.03 -7.70 -15.81
C ASP A 139 3.36 -6.53 -16.57
N GLN A 140 2.11 -6.22 -16.24
CA GLN A 140 1.39 -5.09 -16.82
C GLN A 140 1.90 -3.73 -16.29
N CYS A 141 2.41 -3.69 -15.06
CA CYS A 141 3.00 -2.50 -14.45
C CYS A 141 4.41 -2.19 -14.97
N ALA A 142 5.14 -3.18 -15.50
CA ALA A 142 6.53 -3.03 -15.94
C ALA A 142 6.77 -1.90 -16.96
N LEU A 143 5.81 -1.65 -17.85
CA LEU A 143 5.89 -0.58 -18.85
C LEU A 143 5.56 0.81 -18.29
N VAL A 144 4.92 0.87 -17.13
CA VAL A 144 4.65 2.13 -16.42
C VAL A 144 5.88 2.58 -15.65
N PHE A 145 6.63 1.63 -15.09
CA PHE A 145 7.85 1.91 -14.31
C PHE A 145 8.97 2.58 -15.12
N GLN A 146 8.96 2.41 -16.45
CA GLN A 146 9.94 3.07 -17.34
C GLN A 146 9.60 4.54 -17.64
N ASN A 147 8.41 5.00 -17.24
CA ASN A 147 7.94 6.35 -17.55
C ASN A 147 8.36 7.33 -16.46
N SER A 148 8.98 8.47 -16.82
CA SER A 148 9.38 9.50 -15.86
C SER A 148 8.21 10.05 -15.03
N MET A 149 6.97 9.99 -15.56
CA MET A 149 5.76 10.36 -14.83
C MET A 149 5.53 9.48 -13.59
N TYR A 150 5.94 8.21 -13.64
CA TYR A 150 5.82 7.28 -12.53
C TYR A 150 6.71 7.69 -11.35
N ALA A 151 8.00 7.96 -11.61
CA ALA A 151 8.91 8.49 -10.58
C ALA A 151 8.42 9.83 -10.02
N GLY A 152 7.85 10.69 -10.88
CA GLY A 152 7.22 11.95 -10.47
C GLY A 152 6.00 11.73 -9.55
N MET A 153 5.16 10.73 -9.82
CA MET A 153 4.04 10.35 -8.96
C MET A 153 4.52 9.87 -7.58
N LEU A 154 5.50 8.97 -7.54
CA LEU A 154 6.06 8.45 -6.29
C LEU A 154 6.65 9.58 -5.44
N THR A 155 7.38 10.51 -6.07
CA THR A 155 7.92 11.70 -5.40
C THR A 155 6.81 12.55 -4.77
N LYS A 156 5.69 12.75 -5.47
CA LYS A 156 4.54 13.49 -4.94
C LYS A 156 3.86 12.76 -3.78
N MET A 157 3.71 11.44 -3.88
CA MET A 157 3.17 10.61 -2.81
C MET A 157 4.03 10.69 -1.54
N LEU A 158 5.36 10.67 -1.67
CA LEU A 158 6.24 10.82 -0.52
C LEU A 158 6.13 12.21 0.10
N ARG A 159 6.06 13.28 -0.70
CA ARG A 159 5.84 14.64 -0.19
C ARG A 159 4.52 14.79 0.54
N LEU A 160 3.46 14.12 0.05
CA LEU A 160 2.14 14.13 0.69
C LEU A 160 2.19 13.68 2.16
N LEU A 161 3.10 12.77 2.52
CA LEU A 161 3.24 12.26 3.89
C LEU A 161 3.52 13.38 4.91
N SER A 162 4.10 14.51 4.49
CA SER A 162 4.43 15.64 5.38
C SER A 162 3.24 16.54 5.74
N VAL A 163 2.16 16.51 4.95
CA VAL A 163 1.08 17.53 5.00
C VAL A 163 -0.32 16.93 5.00
N CYS A 164 -0.47 15.63 5.27
CA CYS A 164 -1.74 14.95 5.17
C CYS A 164 -2.31 14.47 6.51
N SER A 165 -3.62 14.19 6.52
CA SER A 165 -4.27 13.52 7.65
C SER A 165 -3.80 12.09 7.82
N THR A 166 -3.96 11.51 9.01
CA THR A 166 -3.58 10.11 9.31
C THR A 166 -4.19 9.09 8.34
N LYS A 167 -5.42 9.31 7.85
CA LYS A 167 -6.06 8.40 6.89
C LYS A 167 -5.35 8.41 5.54
N VAL A 168 -5.08 9.61 5.02
CA VAL A 168 -4.37 9.80 3.75
C VAL A 168 -2.93 9.31 3.87
N PHE A 169 -2.31 9.53 5.02
CA PHE A 169 -0.97 9.06 5.36
C PHE A 169 -0.86 7.53 5.26
N ALA A 170 -1.78 6.79 5.90
CA ALA A 170 -1.83 5.34 5.82
C ALA A 170 -2.10 4.83 4.38
N ALA A 171 -3.11 5.40 3.70
CA ALA A 171 -3.48 4.99 2.33
C ALA A 171 -2.34 5.23 1.33
N THR A 172 -1.63 6.36 1.46
CA THR A 172 -0.47 6.68 0.62
C THR A 172 0.64 5.64 0.82
N THR A 173 0.91 5.28 2.07
CA THR A 173 1.96 4.30 2.42
C THR A 173 1.62 2.90 1.92
N VAL A 174 0.36 2.49 2.01
CA VAL A 174 -0.13 1.22 1.44
C VAL A 174 0.12 1.20 -0.07
N CYS A 175 -0.24 2.27 -0.78
CA CYS A 175 0.00 2.36 -2.22
C CYS A 175 1.50 2.32 -2.57
N LEU A 176 2.37 3.00 -1.80
CA LEU A 176 3.82 2.92 -1.97
C LEU A 176 4.35 1.49 -1.82
N GLY A 177 3.88 0.76 -0.79
CA GLY A 177 4.23 -0.65 -0.59
C GLY A 177 3.77 -1.55 -1.74
N LEU A 178 2.57 -1.32 -2.28
CA LEU A 178 2.04 -2.06 -3.43
C LEU A 178 2.86 -1.79 -4.70
N PHE A 179 3.19 -0.53 -4.97
CA PHE A 179 4.06 -0.17 -6.08
C PHE A 179 5.42 -0.86 -5.97
N HIS A 180 6.05 -0.78 -4.81
CA HIS A 180 7.32 -1.47 -4.54
C HIS A 180 7.24 -2.98 -4.79
N SER A 181 6.15 -3.62 -4.35
CA SER A 181 5.91 -5.05 -4.59
C SER A 181 5.88 -5.40 -6.09
N HIS A 182 5.23 -4.57 -6.90
CA HIS A 182 5.23 -4.74 -8.35
C HIS A 182 6.59 -4.45 -8.98
N GLU A 183 7.28 -3.39 -8.56
CA GLU A 183 8.63 -3.08 -9.03
C GLU A 183 9.58 -4.26 -8.80
N HIS A 184 9.59 -4.79 -7.57
CA HIS A 184 10.42 -5.93 -7.19
C HIS A 184 10.12 -7.17 -8.05
N LYS A 185 8.85 -7.50 -8.28
CA LYS A 185 8.43 -8.61 -9.17
C LYS A 185 8.85 -8.40 -10.62
N CYS A 186 9.07 -7.15 -11.04
CA CYS A 186 9.56 -6.81 -12.37
C CYS A 186 11.09 -6.66 -12.44
N GLY A 187 11.82 -6.91 -11.35
CA GLY A 187 13.26 -6.66 -11.27
C GLY A 187 13.62 -5.18 -11.40
N ARG A 188 12.77 -4.29 -10.90
CA ARG A 188 12.95 -2.83 -10.86
C ARG A 188 13.02 -2.35 -9.41
N SER A 189 13.62 -1.18 -9.21
CA SER A 189 13.72 -0.50 -7.90
C SER A 189 13.69 1.01 -8.14
N VAL A 190 12.54 1.51 -8.59
CA VAL A 190 12.36 2.93 -8.88
C VAL A 190 12.07 3.67 -7.59
N LEU A 191 11.20 3.16 -6.70
CA LEU A 191 10.92 3.80 -5.43
C LEU A 191 12.20 3.88 -4.57
N VAL A 192 12.83 2.74 -4.29
CA VAL A 192 14.00 2.68 -3.39
C VAL A 192 15.26 3.16 -4.09
N GLY A 193 15.59 2.62 -5.26
CA GLY A 193 16.87 2.86 -5.93
C GLY A 193 16.98 4.13 -6.78
N GLU A 194 15.88 4.84 -7.03
CA GLU A 194 15.89 6.10 -7.80
C GLU A 194 15.27 7.24 -6.98
N VAL A 195 13.99 7.11 -6.60
CA VAL A 195 13.22 8.20 -5.99
C VAL A 195 13.74 8.54 -4.58
N LEU A 196 13.96 7.55 -3.71
CA LEU A 196 14.47 7.81 -2.36
C LEU A 196 15.89 8.35 -2.35
N HIS A 197 16.71 7.99 -3.34
CA HIS A 197 18.07 8.52 -3.49
C HIS A 197 18.07 10.03 -3.81
N ASP A 198 17.20 10.44 -4.75
CA ASP A 198 17.19 11.81 -5.27
C ASP A 198 16.36 12.80 -4.44
N MET A 199 15.39 12.31 -3.66
CA MET A 199 14.44 13.18 -2.98
C MET A 199 15.07 13.90 -1.79
N LYS A 200 14.86 15.21 -1.62
CA LYS A 200 15.41 15.99 -0.49
C LYS A 200 14.45 16.20 0.69
N ASP A 201 13.15 16.29 0.40
CA ASP A 201 12.11 16.72 1.34
C ASP A 201 10.94 15.71 1.38
N GLY A 202 10.38 15.44 2.56
CA GLY A 202 9.21 14.58 2.77
C GLY A 202 9.54 13.09 3.03
N ARG A 203 10.78 12.67 2.79
CA ARG A 203 11.27 11.29 2.98
C ARG A 203 11.43 10.92 4.44
N GLU A 204 11.65 11.90 5.30
CA GLU A 204 11.78 11.77 6.75
C GLU A 204 10.51 11.23 7.43
N HIS A 205 9.37 11.28 6.75
CA HIS A 205 8.11 10.75 7.25
C HIS A 205 7.86 9.30 6.83
N LEU A 206 8.63 8.76 5.88
CA LEU A 206 8.38 7.44 5.30
C LEU A 206 8.55 6.32 6.34
N SER A 207 9.60 6.36 7.15
CA SER A 207 9.83 5.37 8.21
C SER A 207 8.68 5.36 9.21
N GLY A 208 8.29 6.53 9.72
CA GLY A 208 7.12 6.68 10.58
C GLY A 208 5.82 6.20 9.93
N ALA A 209 5.67 6.40 8.62
CA ALA A 209 4.49 5.95 7.88
C ALA A 209 4.41 4.44 7.74
N LEU A 210 5.54 3.79 7.43
CA LEU A 210 5.61 2.33 7.37
C LEU A 210 5.34 1.71 8.75
N LEU A 211 5.91 2.27 9.83
CA LEU A 211 5.63 1.83 11.19
C LEU A 211 4.15 1.96 11.53
N HIS A 212 3.51 3.06 11.11
CA HIS A 212 2.07 3.25 11.32
C HIS A 212 1.26 2.16 10.62
N VAL A 213 1.56 1.86 9.35
CA VAL A 213 0.87 0.79 8.61
C VAL A 213 1.09 -0.57 9.28
N ILE A 214 2.34 -0.95 9.57
CA ILE A 214 2.70 -2.22 10.23
C ILE A 214 1.92 -2.37 11.54
N ASN A 215 1.99 -1.36 12.42
CA ASN A 215 1.30 -1.41 13.71
C ASN A 215 -0.22 -1.42 13.57
N SER A 216 -0.78 -0.71 12.57
CA SER A 216 -2.22 -0.64 12.37
C SER A 216 -2.83 -1.94 11.84
N CYS A 217 -2.04 -2.82 11.21
CA CYS A 217 -2.51 -4.10 10.69
C CYS A 217 -2.90 -5.10 11.78
N GLY A 218 -2.37 -4.93 13.00
CA GLY A 218 -2.66 -5.78 14.14
C GLY A 218 -1.89 -7.10 14.15
N CYS A 219 -1.97 -7.82 15.26
CA CYS A 219 -1.32 -9.11 15.48
C CYS A 219 -2.28 -10.05 16.24
N PRO A 220 -2.77 -11.17 15.64
CA PRO A 220 -2.55 -11.55 14.24
C PRO A 220 -3.23 -10.59 13.27
N CYS A 221 -2.66 -10.46 12.08
CA CYS A 221 -3.17 -9.58 11.03
C CYS A 221 -4.34 -10.26 10.29
N PRO A 222 -5.49 -9.58 10.09
CA PRO A 222 -6.59 -10.11 9.29
C PRO A 222 -6.15 -10.41 7.84
N ASN A 223 -6.74 -11.45 7.24
CA ASN A 223 -6.37 -11.93 5.90
C ASN A 223 -6.43 -10.83 4.84
N GLU A 224 -7.42 -9.94 4.92
CA GLU A 224 -7.64 -8.86 3.96
C GLU A 224 -6.52 -7.81 4.02
N ARG A 225 -5.77 -7.77 5.13
CA ARG A 225 -4.69 -6.80 5.38
C ARG A 225 -3.29 -7.41 5.34
N LEU A 226 -3.17 -8.73 5.18
CA LEU A 226 -1.88 -9.43 5.10
C LEU A 226 -1.02 -8.88 3.96
N VAL A 227 -1.61 -8.65 2.78
CA VAL A 227 -0.89 -8.09 1.63
C VAL A 227 -0.29 -6.72 1.93
N HIS A 228 -1.00 -5.89 2.70
CA HIS A 228 -0.53 -4.56 3.11
C HIS A 228 0.60 -4.67 4.13
N LEU A 229 0.45 -5.54 5.13
CA LEU A 229 1.48 -5.79 6.13
C LEU A 229 2.77 -6.30 5.47
N TRP A 230 2.67 -7.37 4.66
CA TRP A 230 3.85 -7.99 4.04
C TRP A 230 4.57 -7.05 3.08
N ASN A 231 3.83 -6.25 2.30
CA ASN A 231 4.44 -5.26 1.42
C ASN A 231 5.11 -4.13 2.20
N ALA A 232 4.53 -3.70 3.33
CA ALA A 232 5.15 -2.69 4.20
C ALA A 232 6.43 -3.22 4.87
N LEU A 233 6.41 -4.45 5.40
CA LEU A 233 7.59 -5.12 5.96
C LEU A 233 8.70 -5.26 4.91
N LYS A 234 8.35 -5.71 3.70
CA LYS A 234 9.30 -5.87 2.59
C LYS A 234 9.90 -4.53 2.15
N LEU A 235 9.08 -3.49 1.99
CA LEU A 235 9.56 -2.15 1.65
C LEU A 235 10.49 -1.61 2.74
N PHE A 236 10.16 -1.78 4.02
CA PHE A 236 11.06 -1.36 5.11
C PHE A 236 12.40 -2.11 5.04
N GLY A 237 12.38 -3.44 4.86
CA GLY A 237 13.59 -4.25 4.73
C GLY A 237 14.46 -3.81 3.55
N ASP A 238 13.86 -3.55 2.40
CA ASP A 238 14.60 -3.09 1.21
C ASP A 238 15.16 -1.67 1.36
N ILE A 239 14.50 -0.79 2.12
CA ILE A 239 15.05 0.51 2.52
C ILE A 239 16.27 0.33 3.43
N LEU A 240 16.21 -0.60 4.40
CA LEU A 240 17.34 -0.86 5.31
C LEU A 240 18.54 -1.50 4.61
N ALA A 241 18.29 -2.31 3.58
CA ALA A 241 19.32 -2.96 2.78
C ALA A 241 20.01 -2.00 1.79
N ASP A 242 19.40 -0.86 1.47
CA ASP A 242 19.98 0.17 0.61
C ASP A 242 20.71 1.23 1.44
N GLU A 243 22.01 1.45 1.18
CA GLU A 243 22.85 2.37 1.95
C GLU A 243 22.34 3.82 1.91
N THR A 244 21.78 4.26 0.78
CA THR A 244 21.32 5.65 0.62
C THR A 244 19.92 5.83 1.22
N ALA A 245 19.01 4.88 0.98
CA ALA A 245 17.65 4.93 1.50
C ALA A 245 17.61 4.69 3.02
N SER A 246 18.48 3.82 3.57
CA SER A 246 18.55 3.56 5.01
C SER A 246 18.93 4.80 5.82
N ALA A 247 19.73 5.71 5.25
CA ALA A 247 20.07 6.99 5.87
C ALA A 247 18.84 7.90 6.13
N LEU A 248 17.69 7.58 5.54
CA LEU A 248 16.43 8.30 5.71
C LEU A 248 15.63 7.82 6.92
N VAL A 249 15.98 6.67 7.49
CA VAL A 249 15.30 6.11 8.65
C VAL A 249 15.88 6.74 9.92
N PHE A 250 15.03 7.43 10.68
CA PHE A 250 15.45 7.97 11.97
C PHE A 250 15.76 6.87 12.98
N LEU A 251 16.77 7.09 13.82
CA LEU A 251 17.14 6.15 14.88
C LEU A 251 15.98 5.80 15.83
N ASN A 252 15.07 6.74 16.11
CA ASN A 252 13.90 6.46 16.95
C ASN A 252 12.91 5.53 16.24
N ASP A 253 12.64 5.77 14.96
CA ASP A 253 11.77 4.91 14.15
C ASP A 253 12.37 3.51 14.02
N PHE A 254 13.69 3.42 13.82
CA PHE A 254 14.41 2.16 13.80
C PHE A 254 14.29 1.38 15.11
N LYS A 255 14.33 2.05 16.27
CA LYS A 255 14.10 1.40 17.57
C LYS A 255 12.65 0.92 17.72
N VAL A 256 11.68 1.71 17.28
CA VAL A 256 10.27 1.30 17.26
C VAL A 256 10.08 0.09 16.35
N LEU A 257 10.78 0.01 15.22
CA LEU A 257 10.76 -1.17 14.35
C LEU A 257 11.22 -2.43 15.10
N ILE A 258 12.33 -2.34 15.85
CA ILE A 258 12.82 -3.45 16.67
C ILE A 258 11.79 -3.88 17.71
N ASP A 259 11.16 -2.91 18.41
CA ASP A 259 10.11 -3.21 19.38
C ASP A 259 8.91 -3.92 18.72
N LEU A 260 8.52 -3.53 17.50
CA LEU A 260 7.46 -4.21 16.74
C LEU A 260 7.86 -5.63 16.33
N VAL A 261 9.10 -5.82 15.83
CA VAL A 261 9.61 -7.15 15.47
C VAL A 261 9.58 -8.10 16.68
N ILE A 262 10.03 -7.62 17.84
CA ILE A 262 10.01 -8.43 19.07
C ILE A 262 8.58 -8.76 19.49
N ARG A 263 7.72 -7.74 19.60
CA ARG A 263 6.33 -7.91 20.04
C ARG A 263 5.58 -8.87 19.12
N ASP A 264 5.53 -8.57 17.82
CA ASP A 264 4.69 -9.31 16.89
C ASP A 264 5.24 -10.72 16.66
N SER A 265 6.55 -10.94 16.62
CA SER A 265 7.10 -12.30 16.50
C SER A 265 6.79 -13.20 17.70
N THR A 266 6.65 -12.59 18.89
CA THR A 266 6.27 -13.27 20.14
C THR A 266 4.77 -13.57 20.19
N ASP A 267 3.95 -12.59 19.82
CA ASP A 267 2.49 -12.64 19.99
C ASP A 267 1.78 -13.44 18.88
N LEU A 268 2.45 -13.69 17.74
CA LEU A 268 1.87 -14.47 16.63
C LEU A 268 1.59 -15.93 17.04
N PRO A 269 0.52 -16.57 16.52
CA PRO A 269 0.32 -18.02 16.61
C PRO A 269 1.46 -18.81 15.96
N GLN A 270 1.77 -20.02 16.43
CA GLN A 270 2.94 -20.79 15.95
C GLN A 270 2.89 -21.04 14.44
N GLU A 271 1.71 -21.35 13.91
CA GLU A 271 1.42 -21.64 12.50
C GLU A 271 1.48 -20.41 11.58
N ASP A 272 1.50 -19.20 12.13
CA ASP A 272 1.39 -17.97 11.34
C ASP A 272 2.66 -17.71 10.51
N THR A 273 2.50 -17.80 9.19
CA THR A 273 3.57 -17.58 8.20
C THR A 273 4.09 -16.15 8.18
N THR A 274 3.37 -15.17 8.74
CA THR A 274 3.80 -13.78 8.87
C THR A 274 5.07 -13.67 9.71
N ARG A 275 5.31 -14.63 10.63
CA ARG A 275 6.57 -14.68 11.41
C ARG A 275 7.79 -14.75 10.49
N LEU A 276 7.71 -15.43 9.35
CA LEU A 276 8.79 -15.45 8.36
C LEU A 276 9.13 -14.05 7.87
N LYS A 277 8.11 -13.19 7.65
CA LYS A 277 8.30 -11.82 7.17
C LYS A 277 8.94 -10.91 8.21
N TYR A 278 8.62 -11.11 9.49
CA TYR A 278 9.34 -10.44 10.57
C TYR A 278 10.79 -10.94 10.70
N MET A 279 11.06 -12.23 10.49
CA MET A 279 12.44 -12.76 10.50
C MET A 279 13.28 -12.29 9.30
N GLU A 280 12.67 -12.22 8.10
CA GLU A 280 13.29 -11.59 6.93
C GLU A 280 13.64 -10.12 7.21
N LEU A 281 12.74 -9.37 7.85
CA LEU A 281 13.01 -7.99 8.24
C LEU A 281 14.07 -7.88 9.35
N LEU A 282 14.05 -8.80 10.33
CA LEU A 282 15.04 -8.83 11.41
C LEU A 282 16.46 -9.03 10.87
N GLU A 283 16.65 -9.88 9.86
CA GLU A 283 17.95 -10.02 9.20
C GLU A 283 18.42 -8.67 8.63
N CYS A 284 17.56 -7.95 7.89
CA CYS A 284 17.89 -6.61 7.38
C CYS A 284 18.16 -5.59 8.51
N VAL A 285 17.47 -5.70 9.64
CA VAL A 285 17.71 -4.86 10.82
C VAL A 285 19.10 -5.11 11.40
N LEU A 286 19.51 -6.38 11.53
CA LEU A 286 20.82 -6.75 12.08
C LEU A 286 21.97 -6.42 11.13
N ASP A 287 21.74 -6.50 9.81
CA ASP A 287 22.69 -6.05 8.78
C ASP A 287 22.84 -4.53 8.70
N SER A 288 21.81 -3.79 9.13
CA SER A 288 21.81 -2.34 8.96
C SER A 288 22.86 -1.65 9.83
N PRO A 289 23.65 -0.69 9.28
CA PRO A 289 24.52 0.16 10.08
C PRO A 289 23.77 0.92 11.20
N LEU A 290 22.47 1.12 11.05
CA LEU A 290 21.61 1.75 12.05
C LEU A 290 21.55 0.94 13.35
N TYR A 291 21.74 -0.38 13.32
CA TYR A 291 21.73 -1.19 14.54
C TYR A 291 22.90 -0.86 15.47
N LEU A 292 24.09 -0.72 14.89
CA LEU A 292 25.28 -0.27 15.61
C LEU A 292 25.13 1.17 16.10
N GLN A 293 24.59 2.06 15.26
CA GLN A 293 24.32 3.45 15.65
C GLN A 293 23.30 3.54 16.80
N ALA A 294 22.29 2.66 16.79
CA ALA A 294 21.31 2.51 17.85
C ALA A 294 21.87 1.84 19.13
N GLN A 295 23.18 1.55 19.18
CA GLN A 295 23.87 0.89 20.28
C GLN A 295 23.34 -0.53 20.53
N MET A 296 23.03 -1.26 19.44
CA MET A 296 22.48 -2.62 19.47
C MET A 296 21.25 -2.69 20.39
N TYR A 297 20.31 -1.75 20.16
CA TYR A 297 19.10 -1.62 20.95
C TYR A 297 18.37 -2.96 21.06
N ARG A 298 17.96 -3.35 22.28
CA ARG A 298 17.27 -4.62 22.57
C ARG A 298 18.03 -5.90 22.18
N LYS A 299 19.37 -5.86 22.07
CA LYS A 299 20.21 -7.02 21.75
C LYS A 299 19.84 -8.29 22.52
N ARG A 300 19.71 -8.20 23.84
CA ARG A 300 19.40 -9.36 24.69
C ARG A 300 18.00 -9.90 24.45
N GLU A 301 17.03 -9.02 24.27
CA GLU A 301 15.65 -9.40 23.98
C GLU A 301 15.52 -10.06 22.60
N LEU A 302 16.26 -9.59 21.59
CA LEU A 302 16.33 -10.23 20.27
C LEU A 302 16.96 -11.62 20.34
N TRP A 303 18.05 -11.78 21.08
CA TRP A 303 18.65 -13.09 21.31
C TRP A 303 17.68 -14.05 21.99
N SER A 304 17.07 -13.62 23.11
CA SER A 304 16.11 -14.42 23.86
C SER A 304 14.87 -14.78 23.03
N LEU A 305 14.42 -13.89 22.14
CA LEU A 305 13.34 -14.17 21.19
C LEU A 305 13.72 -15.30 20.25
N LEU A 306 14.90 -15.23 19.62
CA LEU A 306 15.36 -16.22 18.65
C LEU A 306 15.55 -17.60 19.31
N GLU A 307 16.13 -17.66 20.50
CA GLU A 307 16.24 -18.90 21.29
C GLU A 307 14.86 -19.46 21.62
N SER A 308 13.95 -18.64 22.16
CA SER A 308 12.62 -19.09 22.54
C SER A 308 11.81 -19.62 21.35
N LEU A 309 11.93 -18.99 20.17
CA LEU A 309 11.26 -19.45 18.97
C LEU A 309 11.88 -20.75 18.44
N LEU A 310 13.21 -20.87 18.53
CA LEU A 310 13.92 -22.09 18.13
C LEU A 310 13.54 -23.28 19.03
N ASP A 311 13.45 -23.07 20.34
CA ASP A 311 13.03 -24.08 21.29
C ASP A 311 11.59 -24.53 21.01
N ALA A 312 10.65 -23.58 20.88
CA ALA A 312 9.25 -23.87 20.54
C ALA A 312 9.09 -24.58 19.19
N GLY A 313 9.98 -24.30 18.24
CA GLY A 313 10.00 -24.97 16.93
C GLY A 313 10.68 -26.34 16.92
N ALA A 314 11.43 -26.69 17.96
CA ALA A 314 12.12 -27.97 18.10
C ALA A 314 11.29 -29.02 18.86
N GLU A 315 10.17 -28.63 19.47
CA GLU A 315 9.21 -29.54 20.11
C GLU A 315 8.64 -30.54 19.09
N GLU A 316 8.41 -31.79 19.51
CA GLU A 316 7.98 -32.88 18.61
C GLU A 316 6.60 -32.62 17.97
N ASP A 317 5.75 -31.87 18.66
CA ASP A 317 4.39 -31.47 18.25
C ASP A 317 4.32 -30.04 17.69
N SER A 318 5.47 -29.40 17.45
CA SER A 318 5.52 -28.04 16.93
C SER A 318 4.83 -27.94 15.57
N ILE A 319 3.97 -26.92 15.43
CA ILE A 319 3.29 -26.57 14.18
C ILE A 319 3.95 -25.37 13.49
N MET A 320 5.12 -24.94 13.97
CA MET A 320 5.84 -23.81 13.38
C MET A 320 6.29 -24.13 11.94
N PRO A 321 6.04 -23.24 10.96
CA PRO A 321 6.46 -23.47 9.59
C PRO A 321 7.98 -23.68 9.49
N LYS A 322 8.40 -24.70 8.73
CA LYS A 322 9.82 -25.04 8.56
C LYS A 322 10.67 -23.87 8.07
N GLU A 323 10.14 -23.06 7.16
CA GLU A 323 10.84 -21.89 6.62
C GLU A 323 11.18 -20.85 7.69
N VAL A 324 10.30 -20.69 8.70
CA VAL A 324 10.55 -19.81 9.84
C VAL A 324 11.73 -20.36 10.66
N MET A 325 11.72 -21.66 10.94
CA MET A 325 12.80 -22.32 11.68
C MET A 325 14.14 -22.27 10.97
N ASP A 326 14.15 -22.50 9.65
CA ASP A 326 15.34 -22.41 8.83
C ASP A 326 15.87 -20.97 8.83
N LYS A 327 14.99 -19.96 8.79
CA LYS A 327 15.37 -18.55 8.86
C LYS A 327 15.94 -18.14 10.21
N ILE A 328 15.34 -18.58 11.32
CA ILE A 328 15.86 -18.32 12.69
C ILE A 328 17.27 -18.90 12.84
N LYS A 329 17.48 -20.15 12.41
CA LYS A 329 18.80 -20.80 12.43
C LYS A 329 19.82 -20.02 11.60
N GLN A 330 19.43 -19.56 10.41
CA GLN A 330 20.29 -18.73 9.57
C GLN A 330 20.70 -17.43 10.28
N ILE A 331 19.75 -16.73 10.90
CA ILE A 331 20.03 -15.49 11.64
C ILE A 331 20.99 -15.77 12.80
N LEU A 332 20.71 -16.79 13.61
CA LEU A 332 21.58 -17.13 14.73
C LEU A 332 23.01 -17.46 14.26
N VAL A 333 23.16 -18.24 13.19
CA VAL A 333 24.49 -18.56 12.65
C VAL A 333 25.22 -17.32 12.13
N ASN A 334 24.52 -16.42 11.44
CA ASN A 334 25.15 -15.26 10.80
C ASN A 334 25.46 -14.13 11.79
N TYR A 335 24.68 -13.99 12.86
CA TYR A 335 24.76 -12.84 13.78
C TYR A 335 25.06 -13.24 15.23
N ILE A 336 25.54 -14.46 15.50
CA ILE A 336 25.87 -14.88 16.87
C ILE A 336 26.87 -13.93 17.54
N ASP A 337 27.96 -13.55 16.86
CA ASP A 337 28.97 -12.66 17.42
C ASP A 337 28.44 -11.23 17.69
N LEU A 338 27.36 -10.86 17.00
CA LEU A 338 26.68 -9.58 17.20
C LEU A 338 25.70 -9.63 18.38
N LEU A 339 25.06 -10.79 18.60
CA LEU A 339 23.97 -10.98 19.56
C LEU A 339 24.37 -11.65 20.89
N ASP A 340 25.50 -12.34 20.95
CA ASP A 340 26.20 -12.79 22.18
C ASP A 340 27.00 -11.62 22.78
#